data_AF-A0A7W2FVI0-F1
#
_entry.id   AF-A0A7W2FVI0-F1
#
_cell.length_a   1.000
_cell.length_b   1.000
_cell.length_c   1.000
_cell.angle_alpha   90.00
_cell.angle_beta   90.00
_cell.angle_gamma   90.00
#
_symmetry.space_group_name_H-M   'P 1'
#
loop_
_entity.id
_entity.type
_entity.pdbx_description
1 polymer ?
#
loop_
_entity_poly.entity_id
_entity_poly.type
_entity_poly.pdbx_seq_one_letter_code
_entity_poly.pdbx_strand_id
1 'polypeptide(L)' 'SLEELLDRAGEIKQPKRRQTLIEHRAQIELSKRLVQLDCDMELDFTIEDLEVRDPEPETLLGFLAEMEVRTLT' A
#
# COMPACT_ATOMS: atom_id res chain seq x y z
N SER A 1 -0.47 -19.51 -6.98
CA SER A 1 0.03 -18.20 -6.47
C SER A 1 1.48 -17.97 -6.91
N LEU A 2 2.14 -16.86 -6.52
CA LEU A 2 3.58 -16.68 -6.79
C LEU A 2 4.41 -17.82 -6.16
N GLU A 3 4.05 -18.20 -4.93
CA GLU A 3 4.68 -19.27 -4.16
C GLU A 3 4.56 -20.61 -4.89
N GLU A 4 3.35 -20.97 -5.32
CA GLU A 4 3.10 -22.21 -6.05
C GLU A 4 3.89 -22.29 -7.37
N LEU A 5 4.07 -21.16 -8.06
CA LEU A 5 4.90 -21.07 -9.26
C LEU A 5 6.38 -21.32 -8.93
N LEU A 6 6.88 -20.74 -7.84
CA LEU A 6 8.27 -20.91 -7.40
C LEU A 6 8.53 -22.34 -6.91
N ASP A 7 7.57 -22.95 -6.21
CA ASP A 7 7.65 -24.34 -5.72
C ASP A 7 7.70 -25.34 -6.87
N ARG A 8 6.97 -25.06 -7.96
CA ARG A 8 6.95 -25.88 -9.17
C ARG A 8 7.91 -25.42 -10.26
N ALA A 9 8.83 -24.49 -9.96
CA ALA A 9 9.75 -23.95 -10.96
C ALA A 9 10.60 -25.05 -11.64
N GLY A 10 10.87 -26.15 -10.92
CA GLY A 10 11.59 -27.32 -11.46
C GLY A 10 10.91 -28.01 -12.65
N GLU A 11 9.59 -27.93 -12.78
CA GLU A 11 8.82 -28.53 -13.87
C GLU A 11 8.91 -27.73 -15.19
N ILE A 12 9.48 -26.53 -15.15
CA ILE A 12 9.57 -25.63 -16.31
C ILE A 12 10.55 -26.22 -17.33
N LYS A 13 10.04 -26.57 -18.52
CA LYS A 13 10.83 -27.13 -19.63
C LYS A 13 11.91 -26.19 -20.16
N GLN A 14 11.70 -24.87 -20.07
CA GLN A 14 12.61 -23.83 -20.55
C GLN A 14 13.78 -23.63 -19.57
N PRO A 15 15.02 -24.07 -19.90
CA PRO A 15 16.11 -24.13 -18.92
C PRO A 15 16.48 -22.77 -18.32
N LYS A 16 16.60 -21.73 -19.16
CA LYS A 16 16.93 -20.37 -18.70
C LYS A 16 15.91 -19.82 -17.70
N ARG A 17 14.62 -19.94 -18.04
CA ARG A 17 13.53 -19.43 -17.18
C ARG A 17 13.48 -20.17 -15.84
N ARG A 18 13.61 -21.50 -15.86
CA ARG A 18 13.70 -22.32 -14.65
C ARG A 18 14.86 -21.88 -13.77
N GLN A 19 16.06 -21.74 -14.36
CA GLN A 19 17.27 -21.36 -13.64
C GLN A 19 17.10 -20.00 -12.96
N THR A 20 16.61 -18.99 -13.68
CA THR A 20 16.37 -17.65 -13.12
C THR A 20 15.39 -17.68 -11.94
N LEU A 21 14.30 -18.44 -12.03
CA LEU A 21 13.32 -18.52 -10.95
C LEU A 21 13.87 -19.22 -9.69
N ILE A 22 14.71 -20.25 -9.88
CA ILE A 22 15.34 -20.97 -8.77
C ILE A 22 16.43 -20.09 -8.11
N GLU A 23 17.30 -19.48 -8.90
CA GLU A 23 18.41 -18.65 -8.41
C GLU A 23 17.92 -17.39 -7.69
N HIS A 24 16.85 -16.75 -8.19
CA HIS A 24 16.33 -15.50 -7.64
C HIS A 24 15.13 -15.67 -6.70
N ARG A 25 14.81 -16.90 -6.26
CA ARG A 25 13.62 -17.18 -5.42
C ARG A 25 13.53 -16.24 -4.21
N ALA A 26 14.60 -16.12 -3.42
CA ALA A 26 14.62 -15.27 -2.24
C ALA A 26 14.43 -13.78 -2.56
N GLN A 27 14.98 -13.31 -3.69
CA GLN A 27 14.81 -11.93 -4.15
C GLN A 27 13.37 -11.66 -4.59
N ILE A 28 12.74 -12.63 -5.27
CA ILE A 28 11.34 -12.54 -5.71
C ILE A 28 10.41 -12.47 -4.49
N GLU A 29 10.63 -13.31 -3.48
CA GLU A 29 9.85 -13.30 -2.23
C GLU A 29 10.05 -12.01 -1.44
N LEU A 30 11.27 -11.47 -1.40
CA LEU A 30 11.54 -10.16 -0.80
C LEU A 30 10.82 -9.04 -1.55
N SER A 31 10.93 -9.02 -2.88
CA SER A 31 10.25 -8.05 -3.72
C SER A 31 8.74 -8.07 -3.49
N LYS A 32 8.13 -9.26 -3.41
CA LYS A 32 6.72 -9.43 -3.08
C LYS A 32 6.38 -8.75 -1.75
N ARG A 33 7.16 -9.00 -0.69
CA ARG A 33 6.94 -8.37 0.62
C ARG A 33 7.05 -6.83 0.56
N LEU A 34 8.02 -6.32 -0.19
CA LEU A 34 8.27 -4.88 -0.30
C LEU A 34 7.18 -4.11 -1.07
N VAL A 35 6.49 -4.77 -2.01
CA VAL A 35 5.40 -4.16 -2.79
C VAL A 35 4.02 -4.43 -2.20
N GLN A 36 3.94 -5.20 -1.12
CA GLN A 36 2.69 -5.45 -0.42
C GLN A 36 2.45 -4.37 0.62
N LEU A 37 1.17 -3.99 0.76
CA LEU A 37 0.73 -3.18 1.88
C LEU A 37 0.79 -4.03 3.15
N ASP A 38 1.30 -3.45 4.23
CA ASP A 38 1.19 -4.02 5.55
C ASP A 38 -0.21 -3.71 6.12
N CYS A 39 -1.07 -4.73 6.18
CA CYS A 39 -2.42 -4.61 6.71
C CYS A 39 -2.48 -4.78 8.24
N ASP A 40 -1.39 -5.22 8.86
CA ASP A 40 -1.30 -5.48 10.30
C ASP A 40 -0.50 -4.36 11.01
N MET A 41 -0.29 -3.24 10.32
CA MET A 41 0.37 -2.06 10.88
C MET A 41 -0.42 -1.55 12.10
N GLU A 42 0.25 -1.47 13.24
CA GLU A 42 -0.31 -0.83 14.44
C GLU A 42 -0.50 0.66 14.17
N LEU A 43 -1.74 1.13 14.31
CA LEU A 43 -2.10 2.54 14.25
C LEU A 43 -2.31 3.05 15.67
N ASP A 44 -1.92 4.30 15.91
CA ASP A 44 -2.11 5.00 17.18
C ASP A 44 -3.53 5.58 17.34
N PHE A 45 -4.40 5.33 16.38
CA PHE A 45 -5.81 5.71 16.38
C PHE A 45 -6.69 4.56 15.90
N THR A 46 -7.95 4.65 16.29
CA THR A 46 -9.04 3.73 15.95
C THR A 46 -9.91 4.31 14.82
N ILE A 47 -10.84 3.51 14.31
CA ILE A 47 -11.80 4.00 13.31
C ILE A 47 -12.75 5.03 13.94
N GLU A 48 -13.07 4.86 15.22
CA GLU A 48 -13.90 5.77 16.00
C GLU A 48 -13.26 7.16 16.14
N ASP A 49 -11.93 7.24 16.23
CA ASP A 49 -11.20 8.51 16.27
C ASP A 49 -11.31 9.31 14.95
N LEU A 50 -11.71 8.65 13.86
CA LEU A 50 -11.90 9.26 12.53
C LEU A 50 -13.36 9.66 12.26
N GLU A 51 -14.20 9.73 13.29
CA GLU A 51 -15.59 10.18 13.14
C GLU A 51 -15.66 11.61 12.57
N VAL A 52 -16.64 11.84 11.69
CA VAL A 52 -16.88 13.16 11.10
C VAL A 52 -17.30 14.12 12.21
N ARG A 53 -16.50 15.19 12.37
CA ARG A 53 -16.78 16.27 13.33
C ARG A 53 -17.53 17.41 12.66
N ASP A 54 -18.35 18.11 13.44
CA ASP A 54 -18.96 19.36 13.00
C ASP A 54 -17.86 20.38 12.63
N PRO A 55 -18.04 21.14 11.52
CA PRO A 55 -17.08 22.13 11.10
C PRO A 55 -17.00 23.29 12.10
N GLU A 56 -15.79 23.81 12.32
CA GLU A 56 -15.56 25.03 13.10
C GLU A 56 -15.54 26.26 12.16
N PRO A 57 -16.63 27.04 12.04
CA PRO A 57 -16.80 27.98 10.95
C PRO A 57 -15.80 29.14 10.98
N GLU A 58 -15.47 29.66 12.17
CA GLU A 58 -14.53 30.77 12.31
C GLU A 58 -13.13 30.39 11.83
N THR A 59 -12.64 29.21 12.23
CA THR A 59 -11.35 28.66 11.82
C THR A 59 -11.32 28.39 10.31
N LEU A 60 -12.37 27.77 9.78
CA LEU A 60 -12.43 27.36 8.37
C LEU A 60 -12.59 28.55 7.43
N LEU A 61 -13.48 29.50 7.72
CA LEU A 61 -13.69 30.66 6.85
C LEU A 61 -12.44 31.55 6.77
N GLY A 62 -11.71 31.71 7.88
CA GLY A 62 -10.43 32.40 7.89
C GLY A 62 -9.39 31.73 7.00
N PHE A 63 -9.23 30.41 7.13
CA PHE A 63 -8.32 29.62 6.30
C PHE A 63 -8.69 29.66 4.81
N LEU A 64 -9.98 29.49 4.48
CA LEU A 64 -10.46 29.50 3.09
C LEU A 64 -10.25 30.87 2.43
N ALA A 65 -10.45 31.96 3.17
CA ALA A 65 -10.17 33.31 2.68
C ALA A 65 -8.68 33.53 2.40
N GLU A 66 -7.79 33.04 3.28
CA GLU A 66 -6.33 33.12 3.10
C GLU A 66 -5.86 32.29 1.89
N MET A 67 -6.43 31.10 1.69
CA MET A 67 -6.12 30.22 0.55
C MET A 67 -6.80 30.65 -0.76
N GLU A 68 -7.53 31.78 -0.75
CA GLU A 68 -8.31 32.30 -1.87
C GLU A 68 -9.37 31.33 -2.42
N VAL A 69 -9.87 30.42 -1.57
CA VAL A 69 -10.92 29.45 -1.92
C VAL A 69 -12.29 30.09 -1.75
N ARG A 70 -12.68 30.93 -2.72
CA ARG A 70 -13.85 31.83 -2.64
C ARG A 70 -15.19 31.23 -3.11
N THR A 71 -15.19 30.00 -3.62
CA THR A 71 -16.38 29.35 -4.19
C THR A 71 -17.11 28.42 -3.21
N LEU A 72 -16.57 28.23 -2.01
CA LEU A 72 -17.07 27.31 -0.99
C LEU A 72 -17.63 28.03 0.26
N THR A 73 -17.49 29.36 0.31
CA THR A 73 -18.06 30.26 1.32
C THR A 73 -19.33 30.90 0.78
#